data_AF-A0A1Q7ZJ67-F1
#
_entry.id   AF-A0A1Q7ZJ67-F1
#
_cell.length_a   1.000
_cell.length_b   1.000
_cell.length_c   1.000
_cell.angle_alpha   90.00
_cell.angle_beta   90.00
_cell.angle_gamma   90.00
#
_symmetry.space_group_name_H-M   'P 1'
#
loop_
_entity.id
_entity.type
_entity.pdbx_description
1 polymer ?
#
loop_
_entity_poly.entity_id
_entity_poly.type
_entity_poly.pdbx_seq_one_letter_code
_entity_poly.pdbx_strand_id
1 'polypeptide(L)'
;MGYAFPINNGASWNANCGAVFDLTSNALRPAGWTSADAAGLPIFSGLVRYDEVFEQGVIGHALRFTVQNSRRAYVSPARHYASSNTSANLPPMGMRVRLKASFDVSGFSPAMQVILRAMKRFGMIVADNGSNWYFSGAPDPRWNDNELNTLKTIKGSNFEVVQMGTVITQ
;
A
#
# COMPACT_ATOMS: atom_id res chain seq x y z
N MET A 1 7.75 16.15 -4.83
CA MET A 1 8.38 15.30 -3.80
C MET A 1 9.30 16.16 -2.97
N GLY A 2 9.26 16.03 -1.64
CA GLY A 2 10.15 16.78 -0.75
C GLY A 2 11.60 16.31 -0.92
N TYR A 3 12.54 17.23 -0.77
CA TYR A 3 13.97 16.96 -0.79
C TYR A 3 14.60 17.43 0.51
N ALA A 4 15.64 16.73 0.93
CA ALA A 4 16.53 17.14 2.00
C ALA A 4 17.96 16.91 1.53
N PHE A 5 18.80 17.95 1.55
CA PHE A 5 20.21 17.84 1.19
C PHE A 5 21.11 18.36 2.31
N PRO A 6 22.20 17.64 2.61
CA PRO A 6 23.15 18.09 3.62
C PRO A 6 23.88 19.32 3.10
N ILE A 7 24.11 20.27 3.99
CA ILE A 7 25.04 21.39 3.80
C ILE A 7 26.11 21.31 4.89
N ASN A 8 27.25 21.97 4.70
CA ASN A 8 28.37 21.97 5.66
C ASN A 8 28.83 20.55 6.04
N ASN A 9 29.11 19.68 5.05
CA ASN A 9 29.53 18.29 5.24
C ASN A 9 28.59 17.46 6.16
N GLY A 10 27.28 17.75 6.14
CA GLY A 10 26.28 17.01 6.92
C GLY A 10 25.99 17.58 8.31
N ALA A 11 26.62 18.69 8.70
CA ALA A 11 26.36 19.37 9.96
C ALA A 11 24.97 20.05 10.01
N SER A 12 24.35 20.31 8.85
CA SER A 12 23.01 20.91 8.75
C SER A 12 22.32 20.48 7.45
N TRP A 13 21.01 20.70 7.36
CA TRP A 13 20.19 20.23 6.24
C TRP A 13 19.22 21.31 5.77
N ASN A 14 19.10 21.46 4.45
CA ASN A 14 17.98 22.18 3.85
C ASN A 14 16.88 21.17 3.54
N ALA A 15 15.71 21.33 4.17
CA ALA A 15 14.57 20.42 4.02
C ALA A 15 13.35 21.16 3.46
N ASN A 16 12.68 20.57 2.47
CA ASN A 16 11.45 21.11 1.87
C ASN A 16 10.22 20.89 2.77
N CYS A 17 10.21 19.81 3.55
CA CYS A 17 9.08 19.42 4.40
C CYS A 17 9.57 18.69 5.66
N GLY A 18 8.76 18.74 6.72
CA GLY A 18 8.99 18.01 7.97
C GLY A 18 7.69 17.47 8.57
N ALA A 19 7.80 16.45 9.42
CA ALA A 19 6.68 15.89 10.17
C ALA A 19 7.14 15.58 11.59
N VAL A 20 6.23 15.78 12.56
CA VAL A 20 6.46 15.49 13.98
C VAL A 20 5.41 14.47 14.41
N PHE A 21 5.85 13.44 15.14
CA PHE A 21 5.00 12.37 15.66
C PHE A 21 5.16 12.30 17.18
N ASP A 22 4.05 12.39 17.90
CA ASP A 22 4.02 12.14 19.34
C ASP A 22 3.91 10.64 19.58
N LEU A 23 4.98 10.02 20.08
CA LEU A 23 5.06 8.58 20.33
C LEU A 23 4.27 8.14 21.57
N THR A 24 3.68 9.08 22.32
CA THR A 24 2.83 8.80 23.49
C THR A 24 1.35 8.80 23.16
N SER A 25 0.99 9.11 21.91
CA SER A 25 -0.40 9.27 21.46
C SER A 25 -0.72 8.40 20.26
N ASN A 26 -1.97 7.92 20.21
CA ASN A 26 -2.55 7.26 19.03
C ASN A 26 -3.38 8.23 18.17
N ALA A 27 -3.26 9.54 18.42
CA ALA A 27 -3.97 10.55 17.64
C ALA A 27 -3.53 10.48 16.17
N LEU A 28 -4.50 10.23 15.30
CA LEU A 28 -4.26 10.16 13.87
C LEU A 28 -4.06 11.56 13.28
N ARG A 29 -3.11 11.72 12.34
CA ARG A 29 -2.90 12.96 11.56
C ARG A 29 -4.22 13.48 11.00
N PRO A 30 -4.54 14.78 11.09
CA PRO A 30 -5.84 15.33 10.67
C PRO A 30 -6.30 14.83 9.29
N ALA A 31 -7.60 14.53 9.17
CA ALA A 31 -8.16 14.10 7.88
C ALA A 31 -8.02 15.22 6.84
N GLY A 32 -7.78 14.84 5.58
CA GLY A 32 -7.56 15.77 4.48
C GLY A 32 -6.13 16.33 4.39
N TRP A 33 -5.23 16.02 5.33
CA TRP A 33 -3.83 16.44 5.22
C TRP A 33 -3.02 15.48 4.34
N THR A 34 -2.24 16.04 3.41
CA THR A 34 -1.31 15.27 2.57
C THR A 34 -0.24 14.53 3.39
N SER A 35 0.41 13.51 2.81
CA SER A 35 1.45 12.72 3.46
C SER A 35 2.34 12.03 2.42
N ALA A 36 3.37 11.30 2.89
CA ALA A 36 4.23 10.49 2.02
C ALA A 36 3.48 9.34 1.31
N ASP A 37 2.37 8.88 1.90
CA ASP A 37 1.40 7.98 1.30
C ASP A 37 0.15 8.79 0.96
N ALA A 38 -0.31 8.77 -0.28
CA ALA A 38 -1.42 9.63 -0.70
C ALA A 38 -2.74 9.37 0.05
N ALA A 39 -2.99 8.12 0.46
CA ALA A 39 -4.17 7.72 1.22
C ALA A 39 -4.06 8.11 2.72
N GLY A 40 -2.89 8.51 3.19
CA GLY A 40 -2.66 8.81 4.60
C GLY A 40 -2.34 7.58 5.46
N LEU A 41 -1.91 6.48 4.84
CA LEU A 41 -1.64 5.21 5.51
C LEU A 41 -0.18 5.11 5.98
N PRO A 42 0.10 4.35 7.06
CA PRO A 42 1.47 3.99 7.42
C PRO A 42 2.07 3.08 6.33
N ILE A 43 3.13 3.56 5.66
CA ILE A 43 3.75 2.83 4.53
C ILE A 43 4.26 1.46 4.98
N PHE A 44 5.08 1.41 6.03
CA PHE A 44 5.76 0.20 6.48
C PHE A 44 4.79 -0.95 6.79
N SER A 45 3.67 -0.64 7.45
CA SER A 45 2.63 -1.61 7.81
C SER A 45 1.91 -2.23 6.61
N GLY A 46 2.05 -1.67 5.41
CA GLY A 46 1.48 -2.21 4.18
C GLY A 46 2.49 -2.96 3.30
N LEU A 47 3.77 -3.04 3.69
CA LEU A 47 4.81 -3.67 2.87
C LEU A 47 4.88 -5.18 3.11
N VAL A 48 5.18 -5.95 2.07
CA VAL A 48 5.58 -7.36 2.21
C VAL A 48 6.96 -7.43 2.85
N ARG A 49 7.15 -8.21 3.92
CA ARG A 49 8.44 -8.31 4.61
C ARG A 49 9.06 -9.70 4.46
N TYR A 50 10.39 -9.74 4.37
CA TYR A 50 11.14 -10.99 4.12
C TYR A 50 10.97 -11.98 5.28
N ASP A 51 11.06 -11.50 6.52
CA ASP A 51 10.86 -12.28 7.73
C ASP A 51 9.48 -12.94 7.77
N GLU A 52 8.43 -12.22 7.37
CA GLU A 52 7.07 -12.76 7.32
C GLU A 52 6.92 -13.87 6.28
N VAL A 53 7.56 -13.72 5.12
CA VAL A 53 7.45 -14.68 4.00
C VAL A 53 8.29 -15.93 4.24
N PHE A 54 9.58 -15.76 4.56
CA PHE A 54 10.55 -16.85 4.56
C PHE A 54 10.83 -17.43 5.94
N GLU A 55 10.69 -16.65 7.01
CA GLU A 55 10.99 -17.11 8.38
C GLU A 55 9.70 -17.52 9.11
N GLN A 56 8.65 -16.72 9.01
CA GLN A 56 7.37 -16.95 9.70
C GLN A 56 6.36 -17.74 8.86
N GLY A 57 6.44 -17.65 7.53
CA GLY A 57 5.49 -18.30 6.61
C GLY A 57 4.08 -17.71 6.62
N VAL A 58 3.90 -16.52 7.22
CA VAL A 58 2.62 -15.83 7.33
C VAL A 58 2.81 -14.31 7.36
N ILE A 59 2.03 -13.60 6.54
CA ILE A 59 1.88 -12.14 6.64
C ILE A 59 0.53 -11.87 7.32
N GLY A 60 0.55 -11.15 8.43
CA GLY A 60 -0.60 -10.93 9.31
C GLY A 60 -1.44 -9.69 9.01
N HIS A 61 -1.21 -9.03 7.89
CA HIS A 61 -1.80 -7.72 7.59
C HIS A 61 -2.19 -7.57 6.12
N ALA A 62 -2.95 -6.50 5.81
CA ALA A 62 -3.27 -6.12 4.44
C ALA A 62 -2.07 -5.45 3.77
N LEU A 63 -1.90 -5.66 2.47
CA LEU A 63 -0.83 -5.01 1.71
C LEU A 63 -1.29 -3.65 1.17
N ARG A 64 -0.36 -2.75 0.90
CA ARG A 64 -0.64 -1.53 0.13
C ARG A 64 -0.36 -1.76 -1.35
N PHE A 65 -1.15 -1.13 -2.21
CA PHE A 65 -0.89 -1.10 -3.65
C PHE A 65 -1.29 0.22 -4.29
N THR A 66 -0.85 0.42 -5.53
CA THR A 66 -1.11 1.65 -6.30
C THR A 66 -1.98 1.40 -7.52
N VAL A 67 -2.64 2.47 -7.96
CA VAL A 67 -3.50 2.52 -9.16
C VAL A 67 -3.09 3.71 -10.00
N GLN A 68 -3.26 3.67 -11.32
CA GLN A 68 -2.85 4.79 -12.17
C GLN A 68 -3.72 6.02 -11.95
N ASN A 69 -5.03 5.82 -11.78
CA ASN A 69 -5.99 6.88 -11.58
C ASN A 69 -6.88 6.54 -10.38
N SER A 70 -7.04 7.49 -9.47
CA SER A 70 -7.95 7.41 -8.33
C SER A 70 -9.01 8.50 -8.40
N ARG A 71 -10.10 8.30 -7.66
CA ARG A 71 -11.15 9.30 -7.45
C ARG A 71 -10.68 10.34 -6.43
N ARG A 72 -11.18 11.58 -6.54
CA ARG A 72 -11.13 12.63 -5.50
C ARG A 72 -12.05 12.25 -4.33
N ALA A 73 -11.72 11.14 -3.68
CA ALA A 73 -12.48 10.54 -2.61
C ALA A 73 -11.61 9.55 -1.84
N TYR A 74 -11.97 9.31 -0.59
CA TYR A 74 -11.34 8.28 0.23
C TYR A 74 -12.37 7.54 1.08
N VAL A 75 -12.01 6.33 1.51
CA VAL A 75 -12.78 5.50 2.45
C VAL A 75 -11.84 5.01 3.54
N SER A 76 -12.34 4.89 4.78
CA SER A 76 -11.57 4.37 5.91
C SER A 76 -10.90 3.02 5.55
N PRO A 77 -9.62 2.81 5.90
CA PRO A 77 -8.79 3.60 6.82
C PRO A 77 -8.08 4.81 6.19
N ALA A 78 -8.22 5.03 4.89
CA ALA A 78 -7.64 6.23 4.27
C ALA A 78 -8.29 7.50 4.81
N ARG A 79 -7.51 8.58 4.83
CA ARG A 79 -7.94 9.89 5.34
C ARG A 79 -7.72 11.03 4.34
N HIS A 80 -7.19 10.72 3.16
CA HIS A 80 -6.83 11.69 2.14
C HIS A 80 -6.90 11.09 0.73
N TYR A 81 -6.90 11.93 -0.31
CA TYR A 81 -6.91 11.55 -1.73
C TYR A 81 -5.81 12.31 -2.49
N ALA A 82 -5.40 11.83 -3.66
CA ALA A 82 -4.42 12.53 -4.50
C ALA A 82 -4.89 12.71 -5.95
N SER A 83 -6.15 13.08 -6.14
CA SER A 83 -6.75 13.25 -7.47
C SER A 83 -7.70 14.44 -7.52
N SER A 84 -7.85 15.02 -8.69
CA SER A 84 -8.90 15.99 -9.02
C SER A 84 -10.12 15.34 -9.72
N ASN A 85 -10.01 14.08 -10.13
CA ASN A 85 -11.05 13.40 -10.90
C ASN A 85 -12.19 12.90 -10.00
N THR A 86 -13.42 13.30 -10.27
CA THR A 86 -14.59 12.97 -9.44
C THR A 86 -15.37 11.73 -9.90
N SER A 87 -14.96 11.11 -11.01
CA SER A 87 -15.65 9.96 -11.61
C SER A 87 -15.83 8.81 -10.62
N ALA A 88 -17.07 8.31 -10.51
CA ALA A 88 -17.40 7.16 -9.67
C ALA A 88 -16.82 5.83 -10.18
N ASN A 89 -16.33 5.79 -11.43
CA ASN A 89 -15.68 4.61 -12.02
C ASN A 89 -14.22 4.44 -11.57
N LEU A 90 -13.66 5.42 -10.84
CA LEU A 90 -12.32 5.34 -10.30
C LEU A 90 -12.34 4.90 -8.84
N PRO A 91 -11.33 4.12 -8.39
CA PRO A 91 -11.25 3.69 -7.01
C PRO A 91 -10.96 4.89 -6.09
N PRO A 92 -11.64 5.02 -4.93
CA PRO A 92 -11.22 5.93 -3.89
C PRO A 92 -9.95 5.41 -3.19
N MET A 93 -9.16 6.32 -2.62
CA MET A 93 -8.10 5.91 -1.68
C MET A 93 -8.70 5.12 -0.52
N GLY A 94 -8.00 4.09 -0.05
CA GLY A 94 -8.49 3.20 0.99
C GLY A 94 -9.42 2.08 0.50
N MET A 95 -9.81 2.06 -0.78
CA MET A 95 -10.56 0.94 -1.34
C MET A 95 -9.80 -0.37 -1.10
N ARG A 96 -10.48 -1.34 -0.49
CA ARG A 96 -9.90 -2.65 -0.21
C ARG A 96 -10.34 -3.66 -1.25
N VAL A 97 -9.37 -4.39 -1.80
CA VAL A 97 -9.59 -5.54 -2.67
C VAL A 97 -9.06 -6.79 -1.99
N ARG A 98 -9.55 -7.97 -2.36
CA ARG A 98 -8.96 -9.24 -1.95
C ARG A 98 -8.85 -10.19 -3.12
N LEU A 99 -7.85 -11.05 -3.09
CA LEU A 99 -7.72 -12.13 -4.08
C LEU A 99 -8.88 -13.10 -3.87
N LYS A 100 -9.55 -13.49 -4.96
CA LYS A 100 -10.71 -14.39 -4.88
C LYS A 100 -10.34 -15.70 -4.20
N ALA A 101 -11.27 -16.21 -3.39
CA ALA A 101 -11.08 -17.49 -2.70
C ALA A 101 -10.81 -18.64 -3.70
N SER A 102 -11.44 -18.59 -4.89
CA SER A 102 -11.31 -19.57 -5.96
C SER A 102 -10.00 -19.51 -6.76
N PHE A 103 -9.18 -18.47 -6.61
CA PHE A 103 -7.92 -18.37 -7.35
C PHE A 103 -6.95 -19.46 -6.89
N ASP A 104 -6.50 -20.35 -7.79
CA ASP A 104 -5.55 -21.39 -7.42
C ASP A 104 -4.15 -20.82 -7.22
N VAL A 105 -3.55 -21.11 -6.06
CA VAL A 105 -2.19 -20.67 -5.70
C VAL A 105 -1.18 -21.79 -5.76
N SER A 106 -1.61 -23.03 -6.01
CA SER A 106 -0.76 -24.24 -5.92
C SER A 106 0.42 -24.23 -6.90
N GLY A 107 0.26 -23.57 -8.04
CA GLY A 107 1.31 -23.40 -9.05
C GLY A 107 2.41 -22.38 -8.69
N PHE A 108 2.30 -21.67 -7.57
CA PHE A 108 3.32 -20.74 -7.09
C PHE A 108 4.24 -21.42 -6.06
N SER A 109 5.45 -20.89 -5.89
CA SER A 109 6.37 -21.39 -4.86
C SER A 109 5.78 -21.24 -3.46
N PRO A 110 6.23 -22.04 -2.47
CA PRO A 110 5.74 -21.93 -1.10
C PRO A 110 5.79 -20.51 -0.52
N ALA A 111 6.86 -19.75 -0.83
CA ALA A 111 7.03 -18.36 -0.41
C ALA A 111 6.01 -17.42 -1.07
N MET A 112 5.81 -17.52 -2.39
CA MET A 112 4.81 -16.70 -3.09
C MET A 112 3.38 -17.03 -2.64
N GLN A 113 3.11 -18.28 -2.29
CA GLN A 113 1.84 -18.65 -1.71
C GLN A 113 1.58 -17.97 -0.35
N VAL A 114 2.60 -17.62 0.44
CA VAL A 114 2.43 -16.83 1.67
C VAL A 114 1.81 -15.47 1.35
N ILE A 115 2.39 -14.77 0.37
CA ILE A 115 1.90 -13.46 -0.10
C ILE A 115 0.47 -13.59 -0.64
N LEU A 116 0.20 -14.61 -1.44
CA LEU A 116 -1.14 -14.83 -2.02
C LEU A 116 -2.19 -15.17 -0.97
N ARG A 117 -1.83 -15.98 0.03
CA ARG A 117 -2.71 -16.26 1.18
C ARG A 117 -3.02 -14.98 1.95
N ALA A 118 -2.05 -14.07 2.11
CA ALA A 118 -2.28 -12.77 2.72
C ALA A 118 -3.23 -11.90 1.87
N MET A 119 -3.04 -11.86 0.54
CA MET A 119 -3.96 -11.18 -0.38
C MET A 119 -5.37 -11.77 -0.38
N LYS A 120 -5.55 -13.07 -0.10
CA LYS A 120 -6.88 -13.67 0.08
C LYS A 120 -7.51 -13.27 1.41
N ARG A 121 -6.75 -13.42 2.51
CA ARG A 121 -7.25 -13.28 3.88
C ARG A 121 -7.41 -11.82 4.31
N PHE A 122 -6.38 -11.02 4.06
CA PHE A 122 -6.30 -9.62 4.48
C PHE A 122 -6.45 -8.65 3.30
N GLY A 123 -6.26 -9.10 2.07
CA GLY A 123 -6.44 -8.23 0.91
C GLY A 123 -5.40 -7.13 0.80
N MET A 124 -5.69 -6.15 -0.04
CA MET A 124 -4.83 -5.03 -0.36
C MET A 124 -5.63 -3.73 -0.36
N ILE A 125 -4.97 -2.61 -0.04
CA ILE A 125 -5.59 -1.29 0.12
C ILE A 125 -4.98 -0.33 -0.90
N VAL A 126 -5.84 0.36 -1.65
CA VAL A 126 -5.43 1.45 -2.57
C VAL A 126 -4.80 2.56 -1.73
N ALA A 127 -3.50 2.78 -1.92
CA ALA A 127 -2.72 3.66 -1.06
C ALA A 127 -2.15 4.86 -1.82
N ASP A 128 -1.92 4.73 -3.12
CA ASP A 128 -1.31 5.80 -3.92
C ASP A 128 -1.66 5.73 -5.41
N ASN A 129 -1.33 6.81 -6.10
CA ASN A 129 -1.31 6.85 -7.55
C ASN A 129 0.05 6.39 -8.07
N GLY A 130 0.05 5.42 -8.98
CA GLY A 130 1.26 4.79 -9.50
C GLY A 130 0.95 3.75 -10.57
N SER A 131 1.81 2.75 -10.72
CA SER A 131 1.55 1.65 -11.65
C SER A 131 0.37 0.79 -11.18
N ASN A 132 -0.53 0.43 -12.10
CA ASN A 132 -1.68 -0.40 -11.76
C ASN A 132 -1.26 -1.72 -11.11
N TRP A 133 -1.92 -2.07 -9.98
CA TRP A 133 -1.70 -3.32 -9.25
C TRP A 133 -0.28 -3.49 -8.68
N TYR A 134 0.46 -2.39 -8.53
CA TYR A 134 1.80 -2.44 -7.97
C TYR A 134 1.74 -2.41 -6.44
N PHE A 135 2.14 -3.50 -5.79
CA PHE A 135 2.38 -3.60 -4.35
C PHE A 135 3.88 -3.61 -4.07
N SER A 136 4.29 -3.29 -2.84
CA SER A 136 5.70 -3.09 -2.50
C SER A 136 6.14 -3.96 -1.34
N GLY A 137 7.41 -4.36 -1.36
CA GLY A 137 8.08 -5.04 -0.25
C GLY A 137 9.02 -4.10 0.50
N ALA A 138 9.34 -4.46 1.74
CA ALA A 138 10.45 -3.85 2.47
C ALA A 138 11.78 -4.23 1.79
N PRO A 139 12.74 -3.30 1.63
CA PRO A 139 14.03 -3.61 1.06
C PRO A 139 14.76 -4.69 1.86
N ASP A 140 15.16 -5.76 1.19
CA ASP A 140 15.98 -6.83 1.76
C ASP A 140 16.86 -7.42 0.65
N PRO A 141 18.19 -7.53 0.82
CA PRO A 141 19.08 -8.05 -0.22
C PRO A 141 18.87 -9.55 -0.51
N ARG A 142 18.14 -10.27 0.33
CA ARG A 142 17.86 -11.70 0.16
C ARG A 142 16.69 -11.99 -0.78
N TRP A 143 15.95 -10.96 -1.23
CA TRP A 143 14.87 -11.15 -2.19
C TRP A 143 15.37 -11.74 -3.50
N ASN A 144 14.61 -12.66 -4.06
CA ASN A 144 14.81 -13.17 -5.41
C ASN A 144 13.78 -12.51 -6.35
N ASP A 145 14.23 -11.56 -7.16
CA ASP A 145 13.36 -10.84 -8.09
C ASP A 145 12.72 -11.75 -9.13
N ASN A 146 13.38 -12.83 -9.56
CA ASN A 146 12.80 -13.78 -10.51
C ASN A 146 11.58 -14.49 -9.91
N GLU A 147 11.66 -14.85 -8.62
CA GLU A 147 10.54 -15.46 -7.91
C GLU A 147 9.40 -14.46 -7.71
N LEU A 148 9.71 -13.23 -7.27
CA LEU A 148 8.72 -12.16 -7.12
C LEU A 148 8.03 -11.81 -8.44
N ASN A 149 8.75 -11.85 -9.56
CA ASN A 149 8.21 -11.57 -10.89
C ASN A 149 7.11 -12.56 -11.31
N THR A 150 7.05 -13.76 -10.73
CA THR A 150 5.97 -14.73 -11.01
C THR A 150 4.59 -14.17 -10.62
N LEU A 151 4.52 -13.31 -9.58
CA LEU A 151 3.28 -12.68 -9.11
C LEU A 151 2.70 -11.70 -10.13
N LYS A 152 3.49 -11.18 -11.08
CA LYS A 152 3.02 -10.27 -12.13
C LYS A 152 2.04 -10.91 -13.11
N THR A 153 1.93 -12.25 -13.11
CA THR A 153 0.96 -12.99 -13.93
C THR A 153 -0.47 -12.84 -13.43
N ILE A 154 -0.65 -12.36 -12.19
CA ILE A 154 -1.96 -12.25 -11.55
C ILE A 154 -2.69 -11.03 -12.09
N LYS A 155 -3.81 -11.29 -12.76
CA LYS A 155 -4.67 -10.25 -13.33
C LYS A 155 -5.55 -9.62 -12.26
N GLY A 156 -5.89 -8.34 -12.43
CA GLY A 156 -6.87 -7.63 -11.61
C GLY A 156 -8.24 -8.32 -11.54
N SER A 157 -8.64 -9.05 -12.59
CA SER A 157 -9.89 -9.84 -12.61
C SER A 157 -9.93 -11.00 -11.61
N ASN A 158 -8.78 -11.38 -11.03
CA ASN A 158 -8.69 -12.36 -9.95
C ASN A 158 -8.99 -11.75 -8.58
N PHE A 159 -9.13 -10.43 -8.49
CA PHE A 159 -9.51 -9.74 -7.28
C PHE A 159 -10.99 -9.38 -7.28
N GLU A 160 -11.50 -9.11 -6.09
CA GLU A 160 -12.84 -8.57 -5.85
C GLU A 160 -12.76 -7.43 -4.84
N VAL A 161 -13.64 -6.44 -4.99
CA VAL A 161 -13.75 -5.33 -4.06
C VAL A 161 -14.43 -5.83 -2.79
N VAL A 162 -13.78 -5.60 -1.64
CA VAL A 162 -14.40 -5.84 -0.34
C VAL A 162 -15.38 -4.70 -0.08
N GLN A 163 -16.54 -5.01 0.51
CA GLN A 163 -17.57 -4.02 0.81
C GLN A 163 -16.96 -2.78 1.48
N MET A 164 -17.19 -1.62 0.86
CA MET A 164 -16.67 -0.34 1.32
C MET A 164 -17.61 0.26 2.37
N GLY A 165 -17.03 1.00 3.32
CA GLY A 165 -17.78 1.90 4.19
C GLY A 165 -18.16 3.21 3.47
N THR A 166 -18.49 4.23 4.26
CA THR A 166 -18.81 5.56 3.73
C THR A 166 -17.65 6.14 2.94
N VAL A 167 -17.92 6.46 1.68
CA VAL A 167 -16.97 7.18 0.81
C VAL A 167 -17.08 8.67 1.10
N ILE A 168 -15.98 9.28 1.52
CA ILE A 168 -15.87 10.70 1.77
C ILE A 168 -15.40 11.38 0.49
N THR A 169 -16.25 12.25 -0.04
CA THR A 169 -15.94 13.17 -1.14
C THR A 169 -15.72 14.57 -0.58
N GLN A 170 -14.83 15.34 -1.21
CA GLN A 170 -14.75 16.79 -1.00
C GLN A 170 -15.22 17.52 -2.25
#